data_AF-A0A0P1AM05-F1
#
_entry.id   AF-A0A0P1AM05-F1
#
_cell.length_a   1.000
_cell.length_b   1.000
_cell.length_c   1.000
_cell.angle_alpha   90.00
_cell.angle_beta   90.00
_cell.angle_gamma   90.00
#
_symmetry.space_group_name_H-M   'P 1'
#
loop_
_entity.id
_entity.type
_entity.pdbx_description
1 polymer ?
#
loop_
_entity_poly.entity_id
_entity_poly.type
_entity_poly.pdbx_seq_one_letter_code
_entity_poly.pdbx_strand_id
1 'polypeptide(L)'
;MQRTFRNVNEGEFYQGLTGMISHLRRQKSLIDRLQSTCPALSGTRWLSLSRVSSYLLIHRTEIINHYESLNMERRSSQQSSTFWIYLAAVNVIASDISETVQRLQGNRSLLNQQSAEIQDCIERLVKLAFAESISEEQSNLDPEQYIYSRGLRMTSNKLTKQKHLSYVSH
;
A
#
# COMPACT_ATOMS: atom_id res chain seq x y z
N MET A 1 7.25 -2.52 8.31
CA MET A 1 6.04 -2.03 7.60
C MET A 1 6.26 -0.84 6.67
N GLN A 2 7.02 0.21 7.05
CA GLN A 2 7.35 1.32 6.13
C GLN A 2 8.01 0.86 4.81
N ARG A 3 8.85 -0.17 4.88
CA ARG A 3 9.48 -0.83 3.73
C ARG A 3 8.47 -1.55 2.84
N THR A 4 7.53 -2.27 3.43
CA THR A 4 6.47 -3.00 2.72
C THR A 4 5.62 -2.05 1.89
N PHE A 5 5.22 -0.91 2.46
CA PHE A 5 4.45 0.10 1.75
C PHE A 5 5.20 0.73 0.57
N ARG A 6 6.48 1.08 0.78
CA ARG A 6 7.33 1.61 -0.31
C ARG A 6 7.53 0.66 -1.46
N ASN A 7 7.26 -0.64 -1.26
CA ASN A 7 7.44 -1.68 -2.25
C ASN A 7 6.11 -2.13 -2.88
N VAL A 8 4.97 -1.49 -2.54
CA VAL A 8 3.68 -1.76 -3.21
C VAL A 8 3.84 -1.46 -4.70
N ASN A 9 3.44 -2.41 -5.55
CA ASN A 9 3.61 -2.32 -7.00
C ASN A 9 5.05 -1.98 -7.39
N GLU A 10 6.02 -2.70 -6.81
CA GLU A 10 7.46 -2.49 -7.04
C GLU A 10 7.97 -1.07 -6.72
N GLY A 11 7.19 -0.33 -5.94
CA GLY A 11 7.47 1.06 -5.56
C GLY A 11 6.96 2.11 -6.54
N GLU A 12 6.41 1.71 -7.69
CA GLU A 12 5.76 2.64 -8.62
C GLU A 12 4.59 3.35 -7.95
N PHE A 13 3.81 2.65 -7.12
CA PHE A 13 2.71 3.25 -6.38
C PHE A 13 3.20 4.39 -5.48
N TYR A 14 4.29 4.16 -4.74
CA TYR A 14 4.83 5.15 -3.82
C TYR A 14 5.41 6.37 -4.55
N GLN A 15 6.09 6.14 -5.68
CA GLN A 15 6.60 7.20 -6.54
C GLN A 15 5.45 8.02 -7.13
N GLY A 16 4.42 7.35 -7.67
CA GLY A 16 3.21 7.99 -8.19
C GLY A 16 2.49 8.83 -7.13
N LEU A 17 2.34 8.29 -5.92
CA LEU A 17 1.69 8.97 -4.80
C LEU A 17 2.46 10.25 -4.41
N THR A 18 3.77 10.15 -4.21
CA THR A 18 4.59 11.30 -3.81
C THR A 18 4.71 12.35 -4.91
N GLY A 19 4.77 11.93 -6.18
CA GLY A 19 4.72 12.80 -7.35
C GLY A 19 3.40 13.56 -7.45
N MET A 20 2.27 12.85 -7.34
CA MET A 20 0.93 13.44 -7.36
C MET A 20 0.74 14.43 -6.20
N ILE A 21 1.11 14.06 -4.96
CA ILE A 21 1.05 14.98 -3.82
C ILE A 21 1.85 16.25 -4.08
N SER A 22 3.09 16.10 -4.56
CA SER A 22 3.98 17.23 -4.85
C SER A 22 3.41 18.14 -5.95
N HIS A 23 2.80 17.56 -6.98
CA HIS A 23 2.15 18.29 -8.04
C HIS A 23 0.93 19.06 -7.52
N LEU A 24 -0.04 18.36 -6.92
CA LEU A 24 -1.31 18.95 -6.46
C LEU A 24 -1.11 20.08 -5.45
N ARG A 25 -0.13 19.95 -4.55
CA ARG A 25 0.22 21.01 -3.58
C ARG A 25 0.74 22.31 -4.20
N ARG A 26 1.14 22.30 -5.48
CA ARG A 26 1.62 23.47 -6.21
C ARG A 26 0.56 24.07 -7.14
N GLN A 27 -0.59 23.42 -7.30
CA GLN A 27 -1.65 23.85 -8.21
C GLN A 27 -2.60 24.83 -7.51
N LYS A 28 -2.26 26.12 -7.51
CA LYS A 28 -3.08 27.18 -6.86
C LYS A 28 -4.54 27.16 -7.30
N SER A 29 -4.79 27.08 -8.61
CA SER A 29 -6.15 27.06 -9.15
C SER A 29 -6.98 25.85 -8.71
N LEU A 30 -6.33 24.71 -8.45
CA LEU A 30 -7.00 23.53 -7.91
C LEU A 30 -7.25 23.70 -6.41
N ILE A 31 -6.28 24.22 -5.66
CA ILE A 31 -6.41 24.53 -4.23
C ILE A 31 -7.56 25.50 -3.99
N ASP A 32 -7.65 26.57 -4.79
CA ASP A 32 -8.73 27.56 -4.72
C ASP A 32 -10.09 26.92 -5.04
N ARG A 33 -10.14 25.96 -5.97
CA ARG A 33 -11.38 25.25 -6.31
C ARG A 33 -11.82 24.27 -5.22
N LEU A 34 -10.88 23.53 -4.64
CA LEU A 34 -11.14 22.54 -3.60
C LEU A 34 -11.28 23.15 -2.21
N GLN A 35 -10.98 24.45 -2.07
CA GLN A 35 -10.92 25.18 -0.78
C GLN A 35 -10.06 24.45 0.26
N SER A 36 -9.06 23.71 -0.21
CA SER A 36 -8.23 22.84 0.62
C SER A 36 -6.93 22.50 -0.11
N THR A 37 -5.89 22.22 0.68
CA THR A 37 -4.58 21.83 0.17
C THR A 37 -4.36 20.34 0.41
N CYS A 38 -3.92 19.61 -0.63
CA CYS A 38 -3.56 18.20 -0.51
C CYS A 38 -2.57 18.00 0.65
N PRO A 39 -2.86 17.13 1.64
CA PRO A 39 -1.98 16.89 2.78
C PRO A 39 -0.58 16.46 2.35
N ALA A 40 0.44 16.87 3.12
CA ALA A 40 1.78 16.35 2.93
C ALA A 40 1.89 14.93 3.51
N LEU A 41 2.67 14.08 2.86
CA LEU A 41 3.02 12.76 3.41
C LEU A 41 4.22 12.90 4.35
N SER A 42 3.98 12.95 5.66
CA SER A 42 5.02 13.12 6.68
C SER A 42 5.62 11.77 7.09
N GLY A 43 6.53 11.26 6.27
CA GLY A 43 7.02 9.88 6.42
C GLY A 43 5.88 8.86 6.25
N THR A 44 6.21 7.58 6.15
CA THR A 44 5.22 6.51 5.96
C THR A 44 4.55 6.13 7.29
N ARG A 45 4.08 7.13 8.04
CA ARG A 45 3.25 6.97 9.23
C ARG A 45 1.81 6.71 8.80
N TRP A 46 1.16 5.72 9.40
CA TRP A 46 -0.19 5.28 9.05
C TRP A 46 -1.22 6.40 9.04
N LEU A 47 -1.19 7.27 10.06
CA LEU A 47 -2.07 8.44 10.11
C LEU A 47 -1.87 9.40 8.95
N SER A 48 -0.61 9.69 8.58
CA SER A 48 -0.32 10.57 7.46
C SER A 48 -0.75 9.95 6.13
N LEU A 49 -0.58 8.64 5.99
CA LEU A 49 -0.95 7.90 4.81
C LEU A 49 -2.47 7.79 4.65
N SER A 50 -3.19 7.46 5.73
CA SER A 50 -4.66 7.48 5.76
C SER A 50 -5.21 8.85 5.40
N ARG A 51 -4.68 9.92 5.99
CA ARG A 51 -5.13 11.30 5.70
C ARG A 51 -4.95 11.69 4.23
N VAL A 52 -3.77 11.44 3.66
CA VAL A 52 -3.52 11.84 2.27
C VAL A 52 -4.29 10.96 1.29
N SER A 53 -4.36 9.65 1.52
CA SER A 53 -5.11 8.74 0.67
C SER A 53 -6.61 9.04 0.71
N SER A 54 -7.15 9.32 1.89
CA SER A 54 -8.55 9.74 2.04
C SER A 54 -8.83 11.04 1.30
N TYR A 55 -7.97 12.05 1.44
CA TYR A 55 -8.10 13.30 0.69
C TYR A 55 -8.15 13.08 -0.83
N LEU A 56 -7.22 12.27 -1.34
CA LEU A 56 -7.14 11.99 -2.78
C LEU A 56 -8.35 11.20 -3.29
N LEU A 57 -8.90 10.28 -2.49
CA LEU A 57 -10.11 9.52 -2.84
C LEU A 57 -11.36 10.40 -2.81
N ILE A 58 -11.50 11.27 -1.81
CA ILE A 58 -12.62 12.23 -1.68
C ILE A 58 -12.66 13.17 -2.88
N HIS A 59 -11.51 13.70 -3.29
CA HIS A 59 -11.40 14.66 -4.40
C HIS A 59 -11.04 14.01 -5.74
N ARG A 60 -11.24 12.69 -5.88
CA ARG A 60 -10.76 11.92 -7.04
C ARG A 60 -11.28 12.50 -8.35
N THR A 61 -12.57 12.82 -8.42
CA THR A 61 -13.21 13.32 -9.64
C THR A 61 -12.63 14.67 -10.06
N GLU A 62 -12.49 15.60 -9.12
CA GLU A 62 -11.94 16.93 -9.36
C GLU A 62 -10.47 16.88 -9.76
N ILE A 63 -9.70 15.97 -9.15
CA ILE A 63 -8.29 15.73 -9.50
C ILE A 63 -8.18 15.17 -10.92
N ILE A 64 -9.01 14.18 -11.28
CA ILE A 64 -9.03 13.63 -12.65
C ILE A 64 -9.39 14.71 -13.66
N ASN A 65 -10.46 15.46 -13.42
CA ASN A 65 -10.87 16.57 -14.28
C ASN A 65 -9.79 17.65 -14.39
N HIS A 66 -9.07 17.92 -13.30
CA HIS A 66 -7.91 18.82 -13.33
C HIS A 66 -6.84 18.31 -14.28
N TYR A 67 -6.43 17.04 -14.17
CA TYR A 67 -5.45 16.46 -15.08
C TYR A 67 -5.91 16.47 -16.54
N GLU A 68 -7.17 16.15 -16.80
CA GLU A 68 -7.74 16.20 -18.15
C GLU A 68 -7.73 17.63 -18.73
N SER A 69 -7.86 18.65 -17.91
CA SER A 69 -7.76 20.06 -18.35
C SER A 69 -6.33 20.52 -18.67
N LEU A 70 -5.30 19.77 -18.28
CA LEU A 70 -3.90 20.13 -18.53
C LEU A 70 -3.45 19.75 -19.95
N ASN A 71 -2.44 20.48 -20.46
CA ASN A 71 -1.74 20.13 -21.70
C ASN A 71 -1.11 18.74 -21.62
N MET A 72 -0.94 18.06 -22.77
CA MET A 72 -0.44 16.68 -22.85
C MET A 72 0.85 16.44 -22.05
N GLU A 73 1.82 17.34 -22.10
CA GLU A 73 3.08 17.21 -21.34
C GLU A 73 2.88 17.15 -19.82
N ARG A 74 1.87 17.86 -19.30
CA ARG A 74 1.54 17.94 -17.88
C ARG A 74 0.61 16.82 -17.41
N ARG A 75 -0.08 16.15 -18.35
CA ARG A 75 -0.86 14.92 -18.09
C ARG A 75 0.01 13.72 -17.73
N SER A 76 1.32 13.78 -17.96
CA SER A 76 2.29 12.74 -17.58
C SER A 76 2.27 12.38 -16.08
N SER A 77 1.78 13.27 -15.22
CA SER A 77 1.64 13.03 -13.78
C SER A 77 0.25 12.50 -13.37
N GLN A 78 -0.66 12.32 -14.33
CA GLN A 78 -1.94 11.64 -14.12
C GLN A 78 -1.67 10.17 -13.80
N GLN A 79 -2.37 9.65 -12.80
CA GLN A 79 -2.17 8.28 -12.34
C GLN A 79 -3.15 7.32 -13.02
N SER A 80 -2.70 6.08 -13.22
CA SER A 80 -3.48 5.01 -13.85
C SER A 80 -4.67 4.57 -13.00
N SER A 81 -5.63 3.85 -13.60
CA SER A 81 -6.72 3.22 -12.84
C SER A 81 -6.20 2.28 -11.75
N THR A 82 -5.13 1.54 -12.04
CA THR A 82 -4.47 0.64 -11.09
C THR A 82 -3.95 1.38 -9.86
N PHE A 83 -3.39 2.58 -10.04
CA PHE A 83 -2.96 3.42 -8.91
C PHE A 83 -4.13 3.73 -7.95
N TRP A 84 -5.30 4.09 -8.49
CA TRP A 84 -6.47 4.39 -7.67
C TRP A 84 -6.97 3.18 -6.88
N ILE A 85 -6.87 1.98 -7.46
CA ILE A 85 -7.19 0.72 -6.77
C ILE A 85 -6.23 0.49 -5.60
N TYR A 86 -4.91 0.63 -5.84
CA TYR A 86 -3.93 0.54 -4.76
C TYR A 86 -4.14 1.60 -3.68
N LEU A 87 -4.47 2.83 -4.08
CA LEU A 87 -4.73 3.93 -3.15
C LEU A 87 -5.92 3.63 -2.24
N ALA A 88 -7.00 3.06 -2.79
CA ALA A 88 -8.16 2.63 -2.02
C ALA A 88 -7.80 1.54 -1.01
N ALA A 89 -7.11 0.48 -1.46
CA ALA A 89 -6.68 -0.61 -0.57
C ALA A 89 -5.76 -0.11 0.56
N VAL A 90 -4.77 0.71 0.21
CA VAL A 90 -3.84 1.34 1.16
C VAL A 90 -4.61 2.22 2.14
N ASN A 91 -5.61 2.98 1.69
CA ASN A 91 -6.37 3.86 2.55
C ASN A 91 -7.09 3.09 3.67
N VAL A 92 -7.72 1.96 3.33
CA VAL A 92 -8.42 1.14 4.33
C VAL A 92 -7.44 0.59 5.35
N ILE A 93 -6.35 -0.04 4.88
CA ILE A 93 -5.31 -0.61 5.76
C ILE A 93 -4.70 0.47 6.66
N ALA A 94 -4.33 1.62 6.09
CA ALA A 94 -3.71 2.70 6.84
C ALA A 94 -4.65 3.33 7.87
N SER A 95 -5.95 3.39 7.56
CA SER A 95 -6.97 3.92 8.46
C SER A 95 -7.20 2.97 9.64
N ASP A 96 -7.38 1.67 9.38
CA ASP A 96 -7.54 0.65 10.41
C ASP A 96 -6.34 0.61 11.36
N ILE A 97 -5.12 0.58 10.80
CA ILE A 97 -3.90 0.56 11.64
C ILE A 97 -3.76 1.86 12.42
N SER A 98 -4.04 3.02 11.79
CA SER A 98 -3.95 4.31 12.47
C SER A 98 -4.94 4.42 13.63
N GLU A 99 -6.16 3.93 13.44
CA GLU A 99 -7.20 3.91 14.46
C GLU A 99 -6.79 3.01 15.63
N THR A 100 -6.35 1.78 15.36
CA THR A 100 -5.86 0.85 16.39
C THR A 100 -4.71 1.47 17.17
N VAL A 101 -3.73 2.09 16.50
CA VAL A 101 -2.61 2.76 17.17
C VAL A 101 -3.10 3.93 18.04
N GLN A 102 -4.08 4.72 17.59
CA GLN A 102 -4.64 5.79 18.40
C GLN A 102 -5.36 5.28 19.65
N ARG A 103 -6.15 4.19 19.53
CA ARG A 103 -6.79 3.55 20.68
C ARG A 103 -5.77 3.01 21.68
N LEU A 104 -4.70 2.38 21.19
CA LEU A 104 -3.61 1.89 22.03
C LEU A 104 -2.85 3.02 22.73
N GLN A 105 -2.65 4.16 22.07
CA GLN A 105 -1.95 5.32 22.65
C GLN A 105 -2.81 6.14 23.61
N GLY A 106 -4.13 6.20 23.39
CA GLY A 106 -5.08 6.89 24.26
C GLY A 106 -5.38 6.13 25.55
N ASN A 107 -5.20 4.80 25.54
CA ASN A 107 -5.48 3.97 26.69
C ASN A 107 -4.23 3.77 27.57
N ARG A 108 -4.33 4.12 28.86
CA ARG A 108 -3.55 3.48 29.93
C ARG A 108 -4.08 2.06 30.18
N SER A 109 -4.32 1.29 29.12
CA SER A 109 -4.99 -0.01 29.18
C SER A 109 -4.08 -1.07 29.76
N LEU A 110 -4.71 -2.01 30.46
CA LEU A 110 -4.08 -3.27 30.85
C LEU A 110 -3.71 -4.07 29.59
N LEU A 111 -2.65 -4.88 29.65
CA LEU A 111 -2.09 -5.61 28.49
C LEU A 111 -3.12 -6.45 27.72
N ASN A 112 -4.09 -7.02 28.43
CA ASN A 112 -5.20 -7.81 27.90
C ASN A 112 -6.12 -7.01 26.97
N GLN A 113 -6.37 -5.72 27.23
CA GLN A 113 -7.15 -4.87 26.33
C GLN A 113 -6.34 -4.48 25.08
N GLN A 114 -5.03 -4.28 25.22
CA GLN A 114 -4.15 -4.01 24.08
C GLN A 114 -4.09 -5.22 23.13
N SER A 115 -4.04 -6.43 23.70
CA SER A 115 -4.07 -7.67 22.92
C SER A 115 -5.36 -7.81 22.11
N ALA A 116 -6.51 -7.48 22.70
CA ALA A 116 -7.80 -7.55 22.02
C ALA A 116 -7.87 -6.56 20.83
N GLU A 117 -7.47 -5.30 21.03
CA GLU A 117 -7.47 -4.29 19.96
C GLU A 117 -6.55 -4.66 18.78
N ILE A 118 -5.40 -5.29 19.06
CA ILE A 118 -4.50 -5.79 18.02
C ILE A 118 -5.15 -6.95 17.27
N GLN A 119 -5.77 -7.89 17.98
CA GLN A 119 -6.45 -9.03 17.38
C GLN A 119 -7.58 -8.58 16.44
N ASP A 120 -8.43 -7.67 16.90
CA ASP A 120 -9.50 -7.08 16.09
C ASP A 120 -8.94 -6.37 14.83
N CYS A 121 -7.81 -5.68 14.97
CA CYS A 121 -7.11 -5.07 13.83
C CYS A 121 -6.64 -6.13 12.83
N ILE A 122 -6.08 -7.24 13.29
CA ILE A 122 -5.62 -8.33 12.41
C ILE A 122 -6.80 -8.95 11.67
N GLU A 123 -7.92 -9.22 12.36
CA GLU A 123 -9.11 -9.79 11.73
C GLU A 123 -9.70 -8.89 10.64
N ARG A 124 -9.74 -7.57 10.86
CA ARG A 124 -10.14 -6.60 9.82
C ARG A 124 -9.21 -6.67 8.60
N LEU A 125 -7.90 -6.69 8.82
CA LEU A 125 -6.92 -6.74 7.74
C LEU A 125 -6.96 -8.07 6.96
N VAL A 126 -7.18 -9.20 7.64
CA VAL A 126 -7.30 -10.53 7.03
C VAL A 126 -8.54 -10.58 6.12
N LYS A 127 -9.68 -10.07 6.59
CA LYS A 127 -10.92 -9.97 5.78
C LYS A 127 -10.69 -9.12 4.52
N LEU A 128 -9.97 -8.00 4.64
CA LEU A 128 -9.65 -7.12 3.51
C LEU A 128 -8.73 -7.76 2.48
N ALA A 129 -7.81 -8.62 2.92
CA ALA A 129 -6.90 -9.33 2.04
C ALA A 129 -7.53 -10.54 1.34
N PHE A 130 -8.81 -10.86 1.62
CA PHE A 130 -9.40 -12.18 1.32
C PHE A 130 -8.49 -13.33 1.77
N ALA A 131 -7.67 -13.09 2.80
CA ALA A 131 -6.79 -14.09 3.34
C ALA A 131 -7.65 -15.03 4.18
N GLU A 132 -7.70 -16.31 3.82
CA GLU A 132 -8.21 -17.30 4.76
C GLU A 132 -7.33 -17.27 6.01
N SER A 133 -7.95 -17.23 7.19
CA SER A 133 -7.24 -17.36 8.45
C SER A 133 -6.46 -18.67 8.44
N ILE A 134 -5.15 -18.59 8.63
CA ILE A 134 -4.29 -19.76 8.83
C ILE A 134 -4.78 -20.44 10.11
N SER A 135 -5.31 -21.65 10.03
CA SER A 135 -5.67 -22.44 11.22
C SER A 135 -4.42 -22.71 12.05
N GLU A 136 -4.54 -22.88 13.38
CA GLU A 136 -3.37 -23.13 14.25
C GLU A 136 -2.53 -24.35 13.80
N GLU A 137 -3.17 -25.33 13.15
CA GLU A 137 -2.51 -26.49 12.53
C GLU A 137 -1.56 -26.12 11.37
N GLN A 138 -1.81 -25.02 10.66
CA GLN A 138 -0.99 -24.52 9.55
C GLN A 138 0.15 -23.60 10.00
N SER A 139 0.15 -23.13 11.26
CA SER A 139 1.23 -22.31 11.83
C SER A 139 2.53 -23.09 12.09
N ASN A 140 2.45 -24.42 12.11
CA ASN A 140 3.58 -25.33 12.28
C ASN A 140 4.28 -25.74 10.97
N LEU A 141 3.80 -25.24 9.82
CA LEU A 141 4.45 -25.49 8.54
C LEU A 141 5.53 -24.43 8.30
N ASP A 142 6.71 -24.90 7.89
CA ASP A 142 7.80 -24.07 7.38
C ASP A 142 7.24 -23.11 6.30
N PRO A 143 7.50 -21.79 6.37
CA PRO A 143 7.03 -20.80 5.39
C PRO A 143 7.20 -21.23 3.93
N GLU A 144 8.26 -21.98 3.58
CA GLU A 144 8.46 -22.49 2.22
C GLU A 144 7.42 -23.56 1.82
N GLN A 145 7.04 -24.45 2.75
CA GLN A 145 6.05 -25.49 2.50
C GLN A 145 4.62 -24.93 2.40
N TYR A 146 4.32 -23.89 3.17
CA TYR A 146 3.03 -23.19 3.08
C TYR A 146 2.84 -22.54 1.69
N ILE A 147 3.88 -21.92 1.14
CA ILE A 147 3.84 -21.31 -0.20
C ILE A 147 3.68 -22.38 -1.31
N TYR A 148 4.36 -23.53 -1.16
CA TYR A 148 4.32 -24.61 -2.14
C TYR A 148 2.95 -25.32 -2.20
N SER A 149 2.30 -25.51 -1.06
CA SER A 149 1.02 -26.23 -0.96
C SER A 149 -0.18 -25.48 -1.59
N ARG A 150 -0.13 -24.14 -1.67
CA ARG A 150 -1.21 -23.33 -2.28
C ARG A 150 -1.10 -23.09 -3.78
N GLY A 151 -0.09 -23.64 -4.47
CA GLY A 151 -0.05 -23.59 -5.93
C GLY A 151 0.04 -22.18 -6.53
N LEU A 152 0.62 -21.21 -5.82
CA LEU A 152 1.15 -19.99 -6.45
C LEU A 152 2.34 -20.41 -7.31
N ARG A 153 2.05 -20.89 -8.52
CA ARG A 153 3.04 -21.08 -9.58
C ARG A 153 3.67 -19.72 -9.86
N MET A 154 4.77 -19.42 -9.18
CA MET A 154 5.80 -18.54 -9.73
C MET A 154 6.22 -19.20 -11.03
N THR A 155 5.75 -18.65 -12.16
CA THR A 155 6.24 -18.97 -13.49
C THR A 155 7.68 -18.44 -13.60
N SER A 156 8.61 -19.08 -12.90
CA SER A 156 10.02 -18.95 -13.18
C SER A 156 10.32 -19.77 -14.43
N ASN A 157 10.09 -19.15 -15.59
CA ASN A 157 10.64 -19.65 -16.83
C ASN A 157 11.78 -18.72 -17.27
N LYS A 158 12.98 -19.26 -17.05
CA LYS A 158 14.23 -19.06 -17.80
C LYS A 158 15.06 -17.80 -17.50
N LEU A 159 16.16 -18.02 -16.78
CA LEU A 159 17.51 -17.69 -17.24
C LEU A 159 18.59 -18.35 -16.36
N THR A 160 18.79 -19.66 -16.57
CA THR A 160 20.06 -20.33 -16.23
C THR A 160 20.49 -21.19 -17.41
N LYS A 161 20.90 -20.51 -18.48
CA LYS A 161 21.85 -21.04 -19.47
C LYS A 161 22.97 -20.01 -19.60
N GLN A 162 23.97 -20.11 -18.74
CA GLN A 162 25.39 -19.94 -19.11
C GLN A 162 26.31 -20.07 -17.89
N LYS A 163 27.41 -20.80 -18.10
CA LYS A 163 28.57 -21.06 -17.23
C LYS A 163 28.46 -22.27 -16.30
N HIS A 164 28.89 -23.44 -16.79
CA HIS A 164 30.27 -23.84 -16.56
C HIS A 164 30.76 -24.84 -17.62
N LEU A 165 31.84 -24.43 -18.29
CA LEU A 165 32.70 -25.29 -19.09
C LEU A 165 33.50 -26.23 -18.16
N SER A 166 33.70 -27.46 -18.68
CA SER A 166 34.95 -28.23 -18.76
C SER A 166 35.47 -29.07 -17.58
N TYR A 167 35.94 -30.28 -17.97
CA TYR A 167 36.79 -31.30 -17.31
C TYR A 167 36.07 -32.21 -16.28
N VAL A 168 36.15 -33.55 -16.32
CA VAL A 168 37.34 -34.42 -16.45
C VAL A 168 37.01 -35.80 -17.09
N SER A 169 38.03 -36.32 -17.78
CA SER A 169 38.29 -37.62 -18.39
C SER A 169 37.82 -38.90 -17.67
N HIS A 170 37.36 -39.90 -18.44
CA HIS A 170 38.10 -41.15 -18.73
C HIS A 170 37.47 -41.92 -19.89
#